data_AF-A0A816VR88-F1
#
_entry.id   AF-A0A816VR88-F1
#
_cell.length_a   1.000
_cell.length_b   1.000
_cell.length_c   1.000
_cell.angle_alpha   90.00
_cell.angle_beta   90.00
_cell.angle_gamma   90.00
#
_symmetry.space_group_name_H-M   'P 1'
#
loop_
_entity.id
_entity.type
_entity.pdbx_description
1 polymer ?
#
loop_
_entity_poly.entity_id
_entity_poly.type
_entity_poly.pdbx_seq_one_letter_code
_entity_poly.pdbx_strand_id
1 'polypeptide(L)'
;SEIQSPRLKIRKVLLDCGAVQADALTVDRLASLEKYVETAVVPRAEILKTEVEWLHSIKADFVVSDVVLVACRAAADAGIRSVCVTNFR
;
A
#
# COMPACT_ATOMS: atom_id res chain seq x y z
N SER A 1 21.38 -4.62 10.40
CA SER A 1 21.64 -5.90 9.73
C SER A 1 20.41 -6.27 8.93
N GLU A 2 20.47 -6.16 7.61
CA GLU A 2 19.38 -6.63 6.74
C GLU A 2 19.38 -8.16 6.75
N ILE A 3 18.20 -8.76 6.87
CA ILE A 3 18.03 -10.22 6.80
C ILE A 3 18.39 -10.65 5.37
N GLN A 4 19.54 -11.29 5.18
CA GLN A 4 19.93 -11.83 3.88
C GLN A 4 19.24 -13.18 3.64
N SER A 5 18.15 -13.16 2.89
CA SER A 5 17.44 -14.34 2.44
C SER A 5 17.19 -14.26 0.94
N PRO A 6 17.55 -15.28 0.14
CA PRO A 6 17.32 -15.26 -1.31
C PRO A 6 15.83 -15.20 -1.67
N ARG A 7 14.95 -15.63 -0.75
CA ARG A 7 13.49 -15.60 -0.89
C ARG A 7 12.85 -14.28 -0.47
N LEU A 8 13.57 -13.42 0.25
CA LEU A 8 13.08 -12.11 0.63
C LEU A 8 13.41 -11.12 -0.50
N LYS A 9 12.38 -10.48 -1.06
CA LYS A 9 12.51 -9.42 -2.05
C LYS A 9 11.86 -8.16 -1.48
N ILE A 10 12.55 -7.04 -1.59
CA ILE A 10 12.08 -5.74 -1.08
C ILE A 10 12.00 -4.79 -2.28
N ARG A 11 10.83 -4.17 -2.47
CA ARG A 11 10.58 -3.12 -3.45
C ARG A 11 10.11 -1.88 -2.71
N LYS A 12 10.74 -0.73 -2.95
CA LYS A 12 10.30 0.56 -2.43
C LYS A 12 9.40 1.23 -3.44
N VAL A 13 8.13 1.43 -3.08
CA VAL A 13 7.13 2.14 -3.87
C VAL A 13 6.22 2.93 -2.92
N LEU A 14 5.76 4.10 -3.34
CA LEU A 14 4.82 4.91 -2.56
C LEU A 14 3.38 4.49 -2.93
N LEU A 15 2.69 3.83 -2.00
CA LEU A 15 1.28 3.41 -2.16
C LEU A 15 0.34 4.03 -1.10
N ASP A 16 0.93 4.69 -0.10
CA ASP A 16 0.22 5.40 0.96
C ASP A 16 1.02 6.65 1.33
N CYS A 17 0.32 7.74 1.62
CA CYS A 17 0.92 8.97 2.11
C CYS A 17 1.01 9.04 3.63
N GLY A 18 0.36 8.11 4.35
CA GLY A 18 0.20 8.15 5.79
C GLY A 18 -0.59 9.37 6.24
N ALA A 19 -0.33 9.82 7.47
CA ALA A 19 -0.90 11.05 8.02
C ALA A 19 0.10 12.20 7.97
N VAL A 20 -0.39 13.39 7.63
CA VAL A 20 0.35 14.65 7.83
C VAL A 20 0.14 15.09 9.27
N GLN A 21 1.22 15.20 10.03
CA GLN A 21 1.20 15.69 11.40
C GLN A 21 1.26 17.22 11.43
N ALA A 22 0.35 17.84 12.16
CA ALA A 22 0.44 19.27 12.48
C ALA A 22 1.47 19.52 13.59
N ASP A 23 1.56 18.59 14.55
CA ASP A 23 2.55 18.55 15.62
C ASP A 23 2.83 17.10 16.06
N ALA A 24 3.63 16.92 17.11
CA ALA A 24 4.05 15.60 17.59
C ALA A 24 2.89 14.67 18.02
N LEU A 25 1.71 15.23 18.31
CA LEU A 25 0.55 14.51 18.85
C LEU A 25 -0.73 14.67 18.00
N THR A 26 -0.77 15.63 17.07
CA THR A 26 -1.99 15.92 16.29
C THR A 26 -1.81 15.75 14.78
N VAL A 27 -2.86 15.23 14.13
CA VAL A 27 -2.93 15.03 12.69
C VAL A 27 -3.63 16.23 12.05
N ASP A 28 -3.01 16.80 11.01
CA ASP A 28 -3.68 17.72 10.10
C ASP A 28 -4.53 16.89 9.12
N ARG A 29 -5.84 16.89 9.36
CA ARG A 29 -6.79 16.10 8.59
C ARG A 29 -6.96 16.61 7.16
N LEU A 30 -6.90 17.94 6.95
CA LEU A 30 -7.08 18.52 5.62
C LEU A 30 -5.85 18.26 4.76
N ALA A 31 -4.66 18.54 5.30
CA ALA A 31 -3.41 18.27 4.58
C ALA A 31 -3.23 16.76 4.32
N SER A 32 -3.65 15.89 5.25
CA SER A 32 -3.64 14.44 5.03
C SER A 32 -4.58 14.02 3.89
N LEU A 33 -5.79 14.59 3.84
CA LEU A 33 -6.76 14.29 2.79
C LEU A 33 -6.27 14.76 1.42
N GLU A 34 -5.76 16.00 1.31
CA GLU A 34 -5.22 16.56 0.07
C GLU A 34 -4.06 15.68 -0.45
N LYS A 35 -3.13 15.32 0.43
CA LYS A 35 -2.02 14.43 0.09
C LYS A 35 -2.49 13.03 -0.34
N TYR A 36 -3.53 12.50 0.30
CA TYR A 36 -4.12 11.22 -0.09
C TYR A 36 -4.76 11.30 -1.48
N VAL A 37 -5.45 12.41 -1.80
CA VAL A 37 -6.04 12.63 -3.12
C VAL A 37 -4.96 12.61 -4.20
N GLU A 38 -3.88 13.37 -4.00
CA GLU A 38 -2.77 13.45 -4.95
C GLU A 38 -2.04 12.11 -5.13
N THR A 39 -1.80 11.39 -4.05
CA THR A 39 -0.94 10.20 -4.07
C THR A 39 -1.67 8.90 -4.39
N ALA A 40 -2.94 8.76 -4.01
CA ALA A 40 -3.67 7.50 -4.09
C ALA A 40 -4.98 7.57 -4.88
N VAL A 41 -5.60 8.75 -5.01
CA VAL A 41 -6.89 8.89 -5.72
C VAL A 41 -6.67 9.27 -7.19
N VAL A 42 -5.92 10.34 -7.47
CA VAL A 42 -5.69 10.83 -8.84
C VAL A 42 -4.98 9.75 -9.70
N PRO A 43 -3.86 9.15 -9.28
CA PRO A 43 -3.16 8.12 -10.06
C PRO A 43 -3.71 6.70 -9.85
N ARG A 44 -4.88 6.53 -9.22
CA ARG A 44 -5.37 5.22 -8.74
C ARG A 44 -5.37 4.15 -9.82
N ALA A 45 -5.85 4.48 -11.03
CA ALA A 45 -5.96 3.52 -12.12
C ALA A 45 -4.58 3.00 -12.57
N GLU A 46 -3.58 3.88 -12.63
CA GLU A 46 -2.21 3.52 -13.00
C GLU A 46 -1.53 2.70 -11.91
N ILE A 47 -1.71 3.08 -10.64
CA ILE A 47 -1.21 2.33 -9.48
C ILE A 47 -1.78 0.91 -9.49
N LEU A 48 -3.10 0.76 -9.60
CA LEU A 48 -3.74 -0.56 -9.57
C LEU A 48 -3.26 -1.44 -10.72
N LYS A 49 -3.18 -0.89 -11.95
CA LYS A 49 -2.65 -1.63 -13.09
C LYS A 49 -1.22 -2.12 -12.84
N THR A 50 -0.35 -1.23 -12.38
CA THR A 50 1.06 -1.54 -12.11
C THR A 50 1.21 -2.59 -11.02
N GLU A 51 0.43 -2.49 -9.94
CA GLU A 51 0.52 -3.44 -8.83
C GLU A 51 -0.09 -4.81 -9.18
N VAL A 52 -1.15 -4.87 -9.99
CA VAL A 52 -1.68 -6.14 -10.53
C VAL A 52 -0.64 -6.85 -11.38
N GLU A 53 -0.01 -6.13 -12.32
CA GLU A 53 1.05 -6.69 -13.16
C GLU A 53 2.23 -7.18 -12.31
N TRP A 54 2.61 -6.41 -11.29
CA TRP A 54 3.68 -6.78 -10.37
C TRP A 54 3.34 -8.06 -9.57
N LEU A 55 2.13 -8.16 -9.01
CA LEU A 55 1.70 -9.34 -8.25
C LEU A 55 1.76 -10.62 -9.09
N HIS A 56 1.36 -10.56 -10.36
CA HIS A 56 1.50 -11.68 -11.28
C HIS A 56 2.97 -11.99 -11.62
N SER A 57 3.81 -10.96 -11.80
CA SER A 57 5.24 -11.15 -12.12
C SER A 57 5.99 -11.93 -11.03
N ILE A 58 5.64 -11.70 -9.77
CA ILE A 58 6.25 -12.39 -8.62
C ILE A 58 5.53 -13.69 -8.26
N LYS A 59 4.44 -14.03 -8.97
CA LYS A 59 3.58 -15.19 -8.69
C LYS A 59 3.07 -15.20 -7.25
N ALA A 60 2.52 -14.07 -6.81
CA ALA A 60 2.00 -13.95 -5.45
C ALA A 60 0.78 -14.87 -5.24
N ASP A 61 0.82 -15.71 -4.20
CA ASP A 61 -0.30 -16.57 -3.81
C ASP A 61 -1.25 -15.88 -2.81
N PHE A 62 -0.74 -14.91 -2.05
CA PHE A 62 -1.48 -14.23 -1.00
C PHE A 62 -0.91 -12.84 -0.71
N VAL A 63 -1.78 -11.87 -0.43
CA VAL A 63 -1.37 -10.51 -0.06
C VAL A 63 -1.73 -10.22 1.39
N VAL A 64 -0.72 -9.86 2.18
CA VAL A 64 -0.89 -9.30 3.53
C VAL A 64 -0.57 -7.82 3.44
N SER A 65 -1.53 -6.98 3.83
CA SER A 65 -1.34 -5.52 3.81
C SER A 65 -1.59 -4.93 5.19
N ASP A 66 -0.89 -3.86 5.51
CA ASP A 66 -1.31 -2.92 6.56
C ASP A 66 -2.61 -2.21 6.12
N VAL A 67 -3.05 -1.15 6.81
CA VAL A 67 -4.24 -0.36 6.45
C VAL A 67 -4.06 0.51 5.19
N VAL A 68 -3.27 0.02 4.23
CA VAL A 68 -3.07 0.56 2.88
C VAL A 68 -3.97 -0.19 1.91
N LEU A 69 -5.23 0.27 1.80
CA LEU A 69 -6.27 -0.43 1.05
C LEU A 69 -5.97 -0.64 -0.44
N VAL A 70 -5.00 0.10 -1.01
CA VAL A 70 -4.55 -0.04 -2.41
C VAL A 70 -4.02 -1.45 -2.69
N ALA A 71 -3.26 -2.05 -1.76
CA ALA A 71 -2.69 -3.38 -1.98
C ALA A 71 -3.77 -4.49 -1.96
N CYS A 72 -4.73 -4.40 -1.03
CA CYS A 72 -5.88 -5.31 -1.02
C CYS A 72 -6.73 -5.15 -2.28
N ARG A 73 -6.89 -3.92 -2.78
CA ARG A 73 -7.62 -3.69 -4.04
C ARG A 73 -6.89 -4.29 -5.24
N ALA A 74 -5.59 -4.08 -5.37
CA ALA A 74 -4.78 -4.67 -6.43
C ALA A 74 -4.82 -6.21 -6.37
N ALA A 75 -4.79 -6.80 -5.17
CA ALA A 75 -4.94 -8.24 -4.99
C ALA A 75 -6.30 -8.75 -5.51
N ALA A 76 -7.40 -8.05 -5.17
CA ALA A 76 -8.73 -8.39 -5.65
C ALA A 76 -8.83 -8.29 -7.19
N ASP A 77 -8.27 -7.23 -7.78
CA ASP A 77 -8.24 -7.05 -9.24
C ASP A 77 -7.35 -8.11 -9.94
N ALA A 78 -6.32 -8.63 -9.25
CA ALA A 78 -5.48 -9.75 -9.70
C ALA A 78 -6.09 -11.15 -9.44
N GLY A 79 -7.24 -11.23 -8.77
CA GLY A 79 -7.86 -12.51 -8.37
C GLY A 79 -7.12 -13.25 -7.24
N ILE A 80 -6.31 -12.54 -6.44
CA ILE A 80 -5.50 -13.08 -5.35
C ILE A 80 -6.19 -12.80 -4.01
N ARG A 81 -6.18 -13.77 -3.09
CA ARG A 81 -6.73 -13.57 -1.75
C ARG A 81 -5.84 -12.61 -0.94
N SER A 82 -6.48 -11.74 -0.16
CA SER A 82 -5.77 -10.78 0.68
C SER A 82 -6.37 -10.66 2.07
N VAL A 83 -5.53 -10.26 3.04
CA VAL A 83 -5.95 -9.85 4.38
C VAL A 83 -5.38 -8.48 4.71
N CYS A 84 -6.22 -7.62 5.26
CA CYS A 84 -5.81 -6.36 5.87
C CYS A 84 -5.48 -6.62 7.34
N VAL A 85 -4.32 -6.15 7.77
CA VAL A 85 -3.82 -6.25 9.15
C VAL A 85 -3.73 -4.84 9.70
N THR A 86 -4.18 -4.64 10.93
CA THR A 86 -4.11 -3.35 11.60
C THR A 86 -3.66 -3.54 13.05
N ASN A 87 -2.99 -2.53 13.58
CA ASN A 87 -2.66 -2.41 14.99
C ASN A 87 -3.74 -1.64 15.79
N PHE A 88 -4.82 -1.21 15.14
CA PHE A 88 -5.97 -0.61 15.82
C PHE A 88 -6.84 -1.71 16.46
N ARG A 89 -7.29 -1.47 17.70
CA ARG A 89 -8.20 -2.34 18.45
C ARG A 89 -9.65 -1.95 18.24
#